data_AF-A0A9Q0WIS4-F1
#
_entry.id   AF-A0A9Q0WIS4-F1
#
_cell.length_a   1.000
_cell.length_b   1.000
_cell.length_c   1.000
_cell.angle_alpha   90.00
_cell.angle_beta   90.00
_cell.angle_gamma   90.00
#
_symmetry.space_group_name_H-M   'P 1'
#
loop_
_entity.id
_entity.type
_entity.pdbx_description
1 polymer ?
#
loop_
_entity_poly.entity_id
_entity_poly.type
_entity_poly.pdbx_seq_one_letter_code
_entity_poly.pdbx_strand_id
1 'polypeptide(L)'
;MKAVHFLENFKTPVVMGDEPDREILKMVARTTIRTKLYEALADQLTDIVVNSVLCIRKPEEAIDLFMVEIMHMRHKFDVDTRLVNFSQCCYVRFGQLSRKLTIGLS
;
A
#
# COMPACT_ATOMS: atom_id res chain seq x y z
N MET A 1 -15.22 22.47 18.65
CA MET A 1 -14.13 22.30 17.66
C MET A 1 -12.80 22.82 18.20
N LYS A 2 -12.16 22.13 19.17
CA LYS A 2 -10.81 22.49 19.66
C LYS A 2 -9.73 21.46 19.29
N ALA A 3 -10.14 20.19 19.14
CA ALA A 3 -9.23 19.08 18.84
C ALA A 3 -8.60 19.16 17.44
N VAL A 4 -9.35 19.56 16.40
CA VAL A 4 -8.81 19.66 15.03
C VAL A 4 -7.73 20.74 14.95
N HIS A 5 -7.95 21.90 15.59
CA HIS A 5 -6.95 22.98 15.63
C HIS A 5 -5.65 22.56 16.33
N PHE A 6 -5.74 21.67 17.33
CA PHE A 6 -4.54 21.10 17.96
C PHE A 6 -3.79 20.14 17.03
N LEU A 7 -4.49 19.28 16.29
CA LEU A 7 -3.89 18.35 15.34
C LEU A 7 -3.16 19.06 14.19
N GLU A 8 -3.69 20.20 13.72
CA GLU A 8 -3.06 21.02 12.69
C GLU A 8 -1.71 21.63 13.15
N ASN A 9 -1.60 21.98 14.43
CA ASN A 9 -0.35 22.51 15.01
C ASN A 9 0.64 21.40 15.40
N PHE A 10 0.15 20.19 15.68
CA PHE A 10 0.95 19.07 16.15
C PHE A 10 1.48 18.18 15.01
N LYS A 11 0.87 18.22 13.82
CA LYS A 11 1.32 17.38 12.69
C LYS A 11 2.74 17.78 12.26
N THR A 12 3.62 16.79 12.13
CA THR A 12 4.91 16.99 11.47
C THR A 12 4.70 16.98 9.96
N PRO A 13 5.04 18.07 9.24
CA PRO A 13 4.93 18.07 7.79
C PRO A 13 5.95 17.10 7.21
N VAL A 14 5.47 16.02 6.60
CA VAL A 14 6.31 15.16 5.78
C VAL A 14 6.55 15.92 4.47
N VAL A 15 7.80 16.27 4.21
CA VAL A 15 8.20 16.96 2.98
C VAL A 15 8.04 15.98 1.83
N MET A 16 6.86 15.97 1.21
CA MET A 16 6.66 15.31 -0.06
C MET A 16 7.24 16.24 -1.13
N GLY A 17 8.57 16.18 -1.34
CA GLY A 17 9.19 16.82 -2.51
C GLY A 17 8.70 16.19 -3.83
N ASP A 18 9.39 16.49 -4.93
CA ASP A 18 9.18 15.80 -6.22
C ASP A 18 9.32 14.28 -6.07
N GLU A 19 10.24 13.85 -5.18
CA GLU A 19 10.41 12.45 -4.79
C GLU A 19 9.94 12.24 -3.34
N PRO A 20 8.89 11.44 -3.10
CA PRO A 20 8.50 11.08 -1.75
C PRO A 20 9.53 10.15 -1.10
N ASP A 21 9.88 10.40 0.15
CA ASP A 21 10.76 9.54 0.94
C ASP A 21 10.17 8.13 1.05
N ARG A 22 10.71 7.21 0.24
CA ARG A 22 10.27 5.82 0.16
C ARG A 22 10.30 5.14 1.52
N GLU A 23 11.23 5.53 2.39
CA GLU A 23 11.37 4.97 3.73
C GLU A 23 10.20 5.34 4.65
N ILE A 24 9.75 6.59 4.62
CA ILE A 24 8.59 7.03 5.41
C ILE A 24 7.33 6.30 4.95
N LEU A 25 7.12 6.17 3.63
CA LEU A 25 6.01 5.41 3.06
C LEU A 25 6.05 3.94 3.47
N LYS A 26 7.25 3.32 3.49
CA LYS A 26 7.43 1.96 4.00
C LYS A 26 7.07 1.86 5.47
N MET A 27 7.48 2.80 6.32
CA MET A 27 7.15 2.74 7.75
C MET A 27 5.64 2.80 7.98
N VAL A 28 4.93 3.70 7.30
CA VAL A 28 3.46 3.85 7.39
C VAL A 28 2.73 2.59 6.88
N ALA A 29 3.14 2.06 5.73
CA ALA A 29 2.57 0.85 5.17
C ALA A 29 2.84 -0.37 6.09
N ARG A 30 4.06 -0.49 6.61
CA ARG A 30 4.47 -1.58 7.52
C ARG A 30 3.64 -1.60 8.79
N THR A 31 3.42 -0.45 9.43
CA THR A 31 2.59 -0.36 10.64
C THR A 31 1.16 -0.83 10.40
N THR A 32 0.61 -0.56 9.21
CA THR A 32 -0.75 -0.94 8.86
C THR A 32 -0.86 -2.45 8.59
N ILE A 33 0.05 -2.99 7.77
CA ILE A 33 0.02 -4.37 7.29
C ILE A 33 0.35 -5.36 8.42
N ARG A 34 1.27 -5.01 9.33
CA ARG A 34 1.63 -5.84 10.50
C ARG A 34 0.46 -6.17 11.43
N THR A 35 -0.58 -5.34 11.46
CA THR A 35 -1.77 -5.63 12.28
C THR A 35 -2.66 -6.72 11.68
N LYS A 36 -2.45 -7.09 10.40
CA LYS A 36 -3.29 -8.03 9.66
C LYS A 36 -2.58 -9.34 9.31
N LEU A 37 -1.25 -9.31 9.23
CA LEU A 37 -0.43 -10.41 8.72
C LEU A 37 0.82 -10.62 9.58
N TYR A 38 1.44 -11.80 9.45
CA TYR A 38 2.70 -12.12 10.12
C TYR A 38 3.88 -11.35 9.49
N GLU A 39 4.93 -11.14 10.27
CA GLU A 39 6.02 -10.20 9.96
C GLU A 39 6.68 -10.44 8.60
N ALA A 40 7.01 -11.69 8.26
CA ALA A 40 7.68 -12.02 7.01
C ALA A 40 6.85 -11.67 5.77
N LEU A 41 5.54 -11.93 5.79
CA LEU A 41 4.65 -11.56 4.70
C LEU A 41 4.32 -10.06 4.71
N ALA A 42 4.22 -9.46 5.89
CA ALA A 42 3.97 -8.03 6.03
C ALA A 42 5.10 -7.20 5.40
N ASP A 43 6.36 -7.61 5.57
CA ASP A 43 7.51 -6.91 5.00
C ASP A 43 7.51 -7.02 3.46
N GLN A 44 7.22 -8.20 2.90
CA GLN A 44 7.07 -8.40 1.46
C GLN A 44 5.93 -7.54 0.87
N LEU A 45 4.77 -7.51 1.51
CA LEU A 45 3.63 -6.73 1.05
C LEU A 45 3.85 -5.23 1.18
N THR A 46 4.58 -4.79 2.21
CA THR A 46 4.96 -3.38 2.39
C THR A 46 5.73 -2.88 1.18
N ASP A 47 6.72 -3.65 0.71
CA ASP A 47 7.50 -3.27 -0.48
C ASP A 47 6.64 -3.22 -1.74
N ILE A 48 5.72 -4.18 -1.92
CA ILE A 48 4.80 -4.23 -3.06
C ILE A 48 3.89 -3.02 -3.08
N VAL A 49 3.24 -2.68 -1.96
CA VAL A 49 2.30 -1.57 -1.86
C VAL A 49 2.99 -0.22 -2.12
N VAL A 50 4.17 0.00 -1.54
CA VAL A 50 4.91 1.24 -1.76
C VAL A 50 5.32 1.38 -3.22
N ASN A 51 5.81 0.31 -3.84
CA ASN A 51 6.19 0.34 -5.26
C ASN A 51 4.95 0.61 -6.14
N SER A 52 3.79 0.01 -5.86
CA SER A 52 2.55 0.27 -6.60
C SER A 52 2.15 1.75 -6.55
N VAL A 53 2.19 2.35 -5.35
CA VAL A 53 1.81 3.77 -5.15
C VAL A 53 2.78 4.70 -5.88
N LEU A 54 4.07 4.38 -5.90
CA LEU A 54 5.07 5.16 -6.64
C LEU A 54 4.90 5.04 -8.15
N CYS A 55 4.47 3.87 -8.65
CA CYS A 55 4.23 3.67 -10.09
C CYS A 55 3.01 4.44 -10.61
N ILE A 56 1.96 4.62 -9.81
CA ILE A 56 0.73 5.34 -10.21
C ILE A 56 0.81 6.85 -9.97
N ARG A 57 1.73 7.32 -9.12
CA ARG A 57 1.84 8.73 -8.75
C ARG A 57 2.22 9.57 -9.97
N LYS A 58 1.35 10.50 -10.34
CA LYS A 58 1.65 11.59 -11.25
C LYS A 58 1.75 12.89 -10.44
N PRO A 59 2.72 13.79 -10.73
CA PRO A 59 2.96 14.98 -9.91
C PRO A 59 1.79 15.98 -9.91
N GLU A 60 0.92 15.96 -10.92
CA GLU A 60 -0.16 16.95 -11.08
C GLU A 60 -1.57 16.39 -10.84
N GLU A 61 -1.70 15.08 -10.61
CA GLU A 61 -3.01 14.40 -10.48
C GLU A 61 -3.15 13.75 -9.11
N ALA A 62 -4.38 13.73 -8.58
CA ALA A 62 -4.68 12.95 -7.39
C ALA A 62 -4.43 11.45 -7.66
N ILE A 63 -4.05 10.71 -6.63
CA ILE A 63 -3.77 9.28 -6.76
C ILE A 63 -5.07 8.54 -7.08
N ASP A 64 -5.10 7.87 -8.24
CA ASP A 64 -6.22 7.00 -8.63
C ASP A 64 -5.95 5.55 -8.20
N LEU A 65 -6.76 5.05 -7.27
CA LEU A 65 -6.65 3.68 -6.77
C LEU A 65 -7.24 2.66 -7.75
N PHE A 66 -8.04 3.07 -8.74
CA PHE A 66 -8.54 2.16 -9.77
C PHE A 66 -7.44 1.66 -10.71
N MET A 67 -6.27 2.29 -10.70
CA MET A 67 -5.08 1.85 -11.45
C MET A 67 -4.37 0.65 -10.81
N VAL A 68 -4.76 0.23 -9.59
CA VAL A 68 -4.19 -0.92 -8.86
C VAL A 68 -5.28 -1.97 -8.64
N GLU A 69 -5.31 -3.03 -9.45
CA GLU A 69 -6.27 -4.13 -9.27
C GLU A 69 -5.64 -5.33 -8.55
N ILE A 70 -6.43 -5.94 -7.66
CA ILE A 70 -6.02 -7.03 -6.79
C ILE A 70 -6.45 -8.35 -7.42
N MET A 71 -5.49 -9.16 -7.83
CA MET A 71 -5.72 -10.45 -8.47
C MET A 71 -5.40 -11.60 -7.52
N HIS A 72 -6.39 -12.41 -7.17
CA HIS A 72 -6.18 -13.59 -6.33
C HIS A 72 -5.87 -14.81 -7.18
N MET A 73 -4.68 -15.39 -6.97
CA MET A 73 -4.33 -16.67 -7.58
C MET A 73 -4.55 -17.83 -6.62
N ARG A 74 -5.05 -18.95 -7.16
CA ARG A 74 -5.16 -20.22 -6.44
C ARG A 74 -3.82 -20.94 -6.46
N HIS A 75 -2.85 -20.42 -5.72
CA HIS A 75 -1.55 -21.07 -5.49
C HIS A 75 -1.44 -21.56 -4.04
N LYS A 76 -0.75 -22.67 -3.79
CA LYS A 76 -0.67 -23.30 -2.45
C LYS A 76 0.12 -22.49 -1.41
N PHE A 77 0.80 -21.42 -1.83
CA PHE A 77 1.71 -20.63 -0.99
C PHE A 77 1.33 -19.14 -1.01
N ASP A 78 1.26 -18.56 0.17
CA ASP A 78 0.90 -17.15 0.40
C ASP A 78 2.07 -16.19 0.09
N VAL A 79 3.29 -16.73 0.05
CA VAL A 79 4.54 -15.99 -0.22
C VAL A 79 4.71 -15.60 -1.69
N ASP A 80 3.87 -16.11 -2.60
CA ASP A 80 3.96 -15.82 -4.03
C ASP A 80 3.25 -14.52 -4.45
N THR A 81 3.25 -13.51 -3.58
CA THR A 81 2.67 -12.21 -3.91
C THR A 81 3.69 -11.35 -4.66
N ARG A 82 3.35 -10.87 -5.86
CA ARG A 82 4.23 -10.06 -6.69
C ARG A 82 3.48 -8.90 -7.34
N LEU A 83 4.19 -7.79 -7.48
CA LEU A 83 3.75 -6.67 -8.30
C LEU A 83 4.06 -6.98 -9.77
N VAL A 84 3.04 -6.87 -10.63
CA VAL A 84 3.23 -6.92 -12.09
C VAL A 84 3.00 -5.53 -12.64
N ASN A 85 4.08 -4.90 -13.11
CA ASN A 85 4.04 -3.59 -13.75
C ASN A 85 3.73 -3.78 -15.24
N PHE A 86 2.53 -3.38 -15.67
CA PHE A 86 2.20 -3.17 -17.09
C PHE A 86 1.96 -1.67 -17.31
N SER A 87 2.37 -1.17 -18.47
CA SER A 87 2.37 0.26 -18.85
C SER A 87 1.02 0.99 -18.75
N GLN A 88 -0.07 0.26 -18.54
CA GLN A 88 -1.43 0.81 -18.50
C GLN A 88 -2.25 0.36 -17.28
N CYS A 89 -1.79 -0.61 -16.49
CA CYS A 89 -2.45 -1.01 -15.23
C CYS A 89 -1.49 -1.83 -14.34
N CYS A 90 -1.43 -1.51 -13.04
CA CYS A 90 -0.67 -2.28 -12.07
C CYS A 90 -1.57 -3.34 -11.43
N TYR A 91 -1.15 -4.61 -11.45
CA TYR A 91 -1.90 -5.68 -10.79
C TYR A 91 -1.07 -6.32 -9.67
N VAL A 92 -1.65 -6.41 -8.47
CA VAL A 92 -1.05 -7.13 -7.34
C VAL A 92 -1.58 -8.54 -7.34
N ARG A 93 -0.71 -9.50 -7.66
CA ARG A 93 -1.04 -10.92 -7.62
C ARG A 93 -0.89 -11.41 -6.19
N PHE A 94 -1.97 -11.81 -5.52
CA PHE A 94 -1.93 -12.43 -4.20
C PHE A 94 -1.90 -13.96 -4.31
N GLY A 95 -0.87 -14.59 -3.73
CA GLY A 95 -0.91 -16.01 -3.35
C GLY A 95 -1.94 -16.19 -2.22
N GLN A 96 -2.65 -17.33 -2.18
CA GLN A 96 -3.88 -17.58 -1.40
C GLN A 96 -3.92 -16.97 0.01
N LEU A 97 -4.25 -15.68 0.12
CA LEU A 97 -4.37 -15.04 1.41
C LEU A 97 -5.63 -15.56 2.09
N SER A 98 -5.46 -16.39 3.12
CA SER A 98 -6.56 -17.02 3.88
C SER A 98 -7.54 -15.97 4.41
N ARG A 99 -8.63 -15.69 3.67
CA ARG A 99 -9.91 -15.00 3.98
C ARG A 99 -9.95 -13.78 4.93
N LYS A 100 -8.84 -13.36 5.52
CA LYS A 100 -8.73 -12.32 6.56
C LYS A 100 -8.54 -10.92 5.97
N LEU A 101 -8.12 -10.81 4.72
CA LEU A 101 -8.00 -9.53 4.02
C LEU A 101 -9.26 -9.19 3.20
N THR A 102 -10.24 -10.10 3.13
CA THR A 102 -11.57 -9.85 2.54
C THR A 102 -12.45 -9.02 3.47
N ILE A 103 -11.87 -8.01 4.13
CA ILE A 103 -12.62 -7.09 5.00
C ILE A 103 -13.30 -6.07 4.07
N GLY A 104 -14.57 -6.29 3.77
CA GLY A 104 -15.52 -5.19 3.52
C GLY A 104 -15.80 -4.75 2.08
N LEU A 105 -15.70 -5.63 1.08
CA LEU A 105 -16.40 -5.42 -0.20
C LEU A 105 -17.60 -6.39 -0.24
N SER A 106 -18.71 -5.93 0.32
CA SER A 106 -20.06 -6.48 0.19
C SER A 106 -21.04 -5.33 0.16
#